data_AF-A0AA96FF22-F1
#
_entry.id   AF-A0AA96FF22-F1
#
_cell.length_a   1.000
_cell.length_b   1.000
_cell.length_c   1.000
_cell.angle_alpha   90.00
_cell.angle_beta   90.00
_cell.angle_gamma   90.00
#
_symmetry.space_group_name_H-M   'P 1'
#
loop_
_entity.id
_entity.type
_entity.pdbx_description
1 polymer ?
#
loop_
_entity_poly.entity_id
_entity_poly.type
_entity_poly.pdbx_seq_one_letter_code
_entity_poly.pdbx_strand_id
1 'polypeptide(L)'
;MLFATPDLMLIDHLRNVDTIVAAGGHIPDAWQRIRSRYERVESFTADSAIARLTSVITTDIDEPDDLELGTLIQHARNAAMLGTPVGADVQGSYQNHVYAATHSALAAAYGTVAVENYDAMAKRYDKAADTFTKAWRLSHGNALDPAQIVAEPKAVQQAWLEVPALALEVDAALALLATAARLAGHEVKGNAEHLVTLAAETAWMRLVHVDAAWNTNARGGRWGAILDRKDTKLRAARLSKWEPFDDKPQLMKPVTFALSN
;
A
#
# COMPACT_ATOMS: atom_id res chain seq x y z
N MET A 1 2.67 13.86 16.12
CA MET A 1 2.16 13.41 14.81
C MET A 1 2.61 14.44 13.80
N LEU A 2 3.66 14.15 13.02
CA LEU A 2 4.05 15.02 11.91
C LEU A 2 3.04 14.78 10.80
N PHE A 3 2.27 15.80 10.40
CA PHE A 3 1.41 15.70 9.23
C PHE A 3 2.31 15.56 8.01
N ALA A 4 2.04 14.56 7.16
CA ALA A 4 2.73 14.44 5.88
C ALA A 4 2.49 15.72 5.07
N THR A 5 3.55 16.30 4.54
CA THR A 5 3.46 17.47 3.68
C THR A 5 2.83 17.07 2.34
N PRO A 6 2.13 17.97 1.64
CA PRO A 6 1.41 17.64 0.40
C PRO A 6 2.27 17.01 -0.69
N ASP A 7 3.54 17.39 -0.79
CA ASP A 7 4.54 16.79 -1.68
C ASP A 7 4.77 15.30 -1.37
N LEU A 8 4.96 14.96 -0.09
CA LEU A 8 5.15 13.58 0.35
C LEU A 8 3.90 12.73 0.07
N MET A 9 2.70 13.29 0.23
CA MET A 9 1.46 12.58 -0.10
C MET A 9 1.36 12.27 -1.59
N LEU A 10 1.71 13.23 -2.45
CA LEU A 10 1.72 13.04 -3.90
C LEU A 10 2.75 11.99 -4.34
N ILE A 11 4.00 12.10 -3.86
CA ILE A 11 5.08 11.15 -4.15
C ILE A 11 4.70 9.74 -3.68
N ASP A 12 4.16 9.61 -2.47
CA ASP A 12 3.66 8.35 -1.94
C ASP A 12 2.58 7.74 -2.84
N HIS A 13 1.60 8.55 -3.26
CA HIS A 13 0.52 8.09 -4.11
C HIS A 13 1.03 7.57 -5.46
N LEU A 14 1.89 8.36 -6.13
CA LEU A 14 2.50 7.97 -7.42
C LEU A 14 3.28 6.66 -7.28
N ARG A 15 4.14 6.55 -6.27
CA ARG A 15 4.95 5.35 -5.98
C ARG A 15 4.07 4.13 -5.69
N ASN A 16 3.01 4.31 -4.90
CA ASN A 16 2.11 3.21 -4.54
C ASN A 16 1.34 2.71 -5.78
N VAL A 17 0.84 3.62 -6.62
CA VAL A 17 0.18 3.26 -7.88
C VAL A 17 1.15 2.54 -8.81
N ASP A 18 2.39 3.04 -8.96
CA ASP A 18 3.42 2.38 -9.77
C ASP A 18 3.75 0.96 -9.28
N THR A 19 3.80 0.77 -7.96
CA THR A 19 3.99 -0.54 -7.34
C THR A 19 2.85 -1.50 -7.70
N ILE A 20 1.61 -1.03 -7.64
CA ILE A 20 0.44 -1.86 -8.01
C ILE A 20 0.41 -2.16 -9.51
N VAL A 21 0.74 -1.19 -10.37
CA VAL A 21 0.82 -1.40 -11.83
C VAL A 21 1.94 -2.37 -12.21
N ALA A 22 3.11 -2.25 -11.59
CA ALA A 22 4.21 -3.22 -11.76
C ALA A 22 3.79 -4.63 -11.31
N ALA A 23 2.90 -4.72 -10.32
CA ALA A 23 2.24 -5.95 -9.91
C ALA A 23 1.01 -6.29 -10.78
N GLY A 24 0.84 -5.73 -11.97
CA GLY A 24 -0.24 -6.07 -12.90
C GLY A 24 -1.62 -5.55 -12.51
N GLY A 25 -1.71 -4.56 -11.61
CA GLY A 25 -2.89 -3.72 -11.49
C GLY A 25 -3.03 -2.77 -12.68
N HIS A 26 -4.17 -2.10 -12.79
CA HIS A 26 -4.45 -1.19 -13.90
C HIS A 26 -4.76 0.23 -13.41
N ILE A 27 -4.61 1.20 -14.29
CA ILE A 27 -4.89 2.62 -14.03
C ILE A 27 -5.93 3.13 -15.01
N PRO A 28 -6.84 4.04 -14.60
CA PRO A 28 -7.77 4.68 -15.52
C PRO A 28 -7.04 5.70 -16.40
N ASP A 29 -7.51 5.89 -17.64
CA ASP A 29 -6.95 6.92 -18.55
C ASP A 29 -6.96 8.32 -17.93
N ALA A 30 -7.97 8.64 -17.12
CA ALA A 30 -8.07 9.91 -16.42
C ALA A 30 -6.86 10.14 -15.49
N TRP A 31 -6.43 9.10 -14.76
CA TRP A 31 -5.27 9.15 -13.90
C TRP A 31 -3.99 9.39 -14.71
N GLN A 32 -3.82 8.65 -15.81
CA GLN A 32 -2.65 8.79 -16.68
C GLN A 32 -2.56 10.18 -17.31
N ARG A 33 -3.70 10.75 -17.74
CA ARG A 33 -3.76 12.13 -18.24
C ARG A 33 -3.34 13.16 -17.19
N ILE A 34 -3.78 13.02 -15.94
CA ILE A 34 -3.41 13.92 -14.85
C ILE A 34 -1.92 13.80 -14.55
N ARG A 35 -1.38 12.58 -14.42
CA ARG A 35 0.06 12.36 -14.22
C ARG A 35 0.90 12.98 -15.33
N SER A 36 0.52 12.76 -16.59
CA SER A 36 1.24 13.32 -17.75
C SER A 36 1.18 14.86 -17.77
N ARG A 37 0.09 15.48 -17.29
CA ARG A 37 0.01 16.94 -17.12
C ARG A 37 0.95 17.41 -16.01
N TYR A 38 0.96 16.72 -14.86
CA TYR A 38 1.83 17.03 -13.74
C TYR A 38 3.32 16.89 -14.09
N GLU A 39 3.74 15.79 -14.73
CA GLU A 39 5.14 15.59 -15.16
C GLU A 39 5.59 16.66 -16.17
N ARG A 40 4.69 17.09 -17.07
CA ARG A 40 4.96 18.23 -17.95
C ARG A 40 5.15 19.51 -17.14
N VAL A 41 4.28 19.79 -16.17
CA VAL A 41 4.39 20.94 -15.25
C VAL A 41 5.73 20.94 -14.50
N GLU A 42 6.16 19.79 -13.96
CA GLU A 42 7.44 19.68 -13.26
C GLU A 42 8.65 19.85 -14.19
N SER A 43 8.53 19.44 -15.44
CA SER A 43 9.60 19.63 -16.44
C SER A 43 9.77 21.09 -16.89
N PHE A 44 8.85 21.99 -16.52
CA PHE A 44 9.01 23.41 -16.82
C PHE A 44 10.11 24.03 -15.96
N THR A 45 11.26 24.24 -16.58
CA THR A 45 12.26 25.20 -16.10
C THR A 45 11.75 26.63 -16.26
N ALA A 46 12.31 27.56 -15.49
CA ALA A 46 12.00 29.00 -15.58
C ALA A 46 12.05 29.52 -17.03
N ASP A 47 13.08 29.12 -17.78
CA ASP A 47 13.30 29.52 -19.17
C ASP A 47 12.23 28.93 -20.11
N SER A 48 11.82 27.68 -19.88
CA SER A 48 10.79 27.02 -20.70
C SER A 48 9.37 27.57 -20.45
N ALA A 49 9.08 28.04 -19.23
CA ALA A 49 7.80 28.67 -18.91
C ALA A 49 7.66 30.04 -19.59
N ILE A 50 8.74 30.85 -19.60
CA ILE A 50 8.76 32.14 -20.29
C ILE A 50 8.65 31.95 -21.81
N ALA A 51 9.40 31.00 -22.39
CA ALA A 51 9.34 30.72 -23.81
C ALA A 51 7.96 30.21 -24.26
N ARG A 52 7.32 29.34 -23.47
CA ARG A 52 5.99 28.81 -23.76
C ARG A 52 4.88 29.84 -23.55
N LEU A 53 4.95 30.65 -22.49
CA LEU A 53 4.03 31.77 -22.30
C LEU A 53 4.16 32.77 -23.45
N THR A 54 5.39 33.10 -23.86
CA THR A 54 5.65 33.98 -25.02
C THR A 54 5.00 33.40 -26.26
N SER A 55 5.22 32.10 -26.55
CA SER A 55 4.59 31.42 -27.69
C SER A 55 3.07 31.43 -27.62
N VAL A 56 2.46 31.24 -26.45
CA VAL A 56 1.00 31.29 -26.28
C VAL A 56 0.44 32.71 -26.49
N ILE A 57 1.18 33.76 -26.10
CA ILE A 57 0.78 35.16 -26.31
C ILE A 57 0.97 35.59 -27.77
N THR A 58 2.02 35.12 -28.44
CA THR A 58 2.42 35.61 -29.77
C THR A 58 1.90 34.76 -30.93
N THR A 59 1.23 33.64 -30.67
CA THR A 59 0.72 32.74 -31.71
C THR A 59 -0.80 32.61 -31.55
N ASP A 60 -1.55 32.65 -32.65
CA ASP A 60 -2.98 32.28 -32.67
C ASP A 60 -3.09 30.78 -32.38
N ILE A 61 -3.11 30.43 -31.10
CA ILE A 61 -3.44 29.08 -30.65
C ILE A 61 -4.95 29.06 -30.45
N ASP A 62 -5.63 28.10 -31.09
CA ASP A 62 -7.05 27.82 -30.85
C ASP A 62 -7.26 27.59 -29.35
N GLU A 63 -7.95 28.54 -28.72
CA GLU A 63 -8.37 28.60 -27.31
C GLU A 63 -7.53 27.72 -26.35
N PRO A 64 -6.40 28.24 -25.84
CA PRO A 64 -5.77 27.59 -24.70
C PRO A 64 -6.80 27.48 -23.57
N ASP A 65 -6.95 26.28 -23.00
CA ASP A 65 -7.75 26.06 -21.79
C ASP A 65 -7.37 27.14 -20.76
N ASP A 66 -8.33 27.92 -20.27
CA ASP A 66 -8.10 29.02 -19.32
C ASP A 66 -7.30 28.55 -18.09
N LEU A 67 -7.43 27.27 -17.72
CA LEU A 67 -6.65 26.63 -16.67
C LEU A 67 -5.17 26.43 -17.06
N GLU A 68 -4.89 26.06 -18.31
CA GLU A 68 -3.53 25.93 -18.85
C GLU A 68 -2.85 27.30 -18.95
N LEU A 69 -3.58 28.32 -19.42
CA LEU A 69 -3.09 29.70 -19.49
C LEU A 69 -2.80 30.26 -18.09
N GLY A 70 -3.70 30.05 -17.12
CA GLY A 70 -3.50 30.45 -15.73
C GLY A 70 -2.29 29.78 -15.08
N THR A 71 -2.07 28.49 -15.36
CA THR A 71 -0.92 27.72 -14.87
C THR A 71 0.38 28.24 -15.48
N LEU A 72 0.43 28.48 -16.80
CA LEU A 72 1.59 29.02 -17.49
C LEU A 72 1.94 30.44 -17.01
N ILE A 73 0.94 31.31 -16.84
CA ILE A 73 1.11 32.65 -16.29
C ILE A 73 1.70 32.58 -14.87
N GLN A 74 1.21 31.67 -14.03
CA GLN A 74 1.71 31.55 -12.66
C GLN A 74 3.13 30.97 -12.60
N HIS A 75 3.46 29.99 -13.44
CA HIS A 75 4.82 29.47 -13.56
C HIS A 75 5.79 30.52 -14.12
N ALA A 76 5.39 31.30 -15.12
CA ALA A 76 6.19 32.40 -15.64
C ALA A 76 6.36 33.52 -14.60
N ARG A 77 5.35 33.80 -13.77
CA ARG A 77 5.47 34.73 -12.64
C ARG A 77 6.45 34.22 -11.59
N ASN A 78 6.37 32.95 -11.22
CA ASN A 78 7.30 32.32 -10.27
C ASN A 78 8.74 32.30 -10.84
N ALA A 79 8.89 32.04 -12.14
CA ALA A 79 10.16 32.08 -12.87
C ALA A 79 10.77 33.49 -12.92
N ALA A 80 9.95 34.51 -13.24
CA ALA A 80 10.36 35.91 -13.21
C ALA A 80 10.69 36.40 -11.78
N MET A 81 10.01 35.83 -10.80
CA MET A 81 10.24 36.06 -9.37
C MET A 81 11.53 35.43 -8.85
N LEU A 82 12.15 34.45 -9.51
CA LEU A 82 13.49 33.97 -9.11
C LEU A 82 14.60 35.02 -9.29
N GLY A 83 14.34 36.12 -10.01
CA GLY A 83 15.22 37.29 -10.10
C GLY A 83 15.03 38.35 -9.01
N THR A 84 13.99 38.24 -8.17
CA THR A 84 13.68 39.20 -7.09
C THR A 84 13.33 38.40 -5.84
N PRO A 85 13.98 38.56 -4.68
CA PRO A 85 13.76 37.68 -3.52
C PRO A 85 12.31 37.75 -3.03
N VAL A 86 11.47 36.85 -3.53
CA VAL A 86 10.19 36.54 -2.94
C VAL A 86 10.48 35.68 -1.73
N GLY A 87 9.91 36.05 -0.58
CA GLY A 87 10.07 35.24 0.63
C GLY A 87 9.72 33.78 0.34
N ALA A 88 10.58 32.86 0.79
CA ALA A 88 10.44 31.41 0.59
C ALA A 88 9.03 30.89 0.93
N ASP A 89 8.30 31.61 1.78
CA ASP A 89 6.92 31.36 2.19
C ASP A 89 5.91 31.35 1.03
N VAL A 90 6.04 32.24 0.04
CA VAL A 90 5.08 32.32 -1.09
C VAL A 90 5.29 31.16 -2.06
N GLN A 91 6.55 30.81 -2.33
CA GLN A 91 6.90 29.67 -3.18
C GLN A 91 6.45 28.35 -2.55
N GLY A 92 6.70 28.16 -1.25
CA GLY A 92 6.25 26.98 -0.52
C GLY A 92 4.72 26.86 -0.47
N SER A 93 3.99 27.97 -0.29
CA SER A 93 2.53 27.97 -0.29
C SER A 93 1.93 27.53 -1.63
N TYR A 94 2.47 28.04 -2.75
CA TYR A 94 2.04 27.66 -4.09
C TYR A 94 2.31 26.17 -4.39
N GLN A 95 3.53 25.70 -4.12
CA GLN A 95 3.91 24.30 -4.35
C GLN A 95 3.00 23.35 -3.56
N ASN A 96 2.76 23.66 -2.28
CA ASN A 96 1.83 22.89 -1.44
C ASN A 96 0.41 22.84 -2.00
N HIS A 97 -0.09 23.94 -2.57
CA HIS A 97 -1.41 23.99 -3.19
C HIS A 97 -1.48 23.11 -4.44
N VAL A 98 -0.49 23.20 -5.33
CA VAL A 98 -0.40 22.38 -6.54
C VAL A 98 -0.30 20.89 -6.19
N TYR A 99 0.56 20.52 -5.23
CA TYR A 99 0.71 19.14 -4.80
C TYR A 99 -0.58 18.59 -4.19
N ALA A 100 -1.24 19.35 -3.31
CA ALA A 100 -2.51 18.94 -2.72
C ALA A 100 -3.62 18.76 -3.77
N ALA A 101 -3.75 19.69 -4.72
CA ALA A 101 -4.73 19.62 -5.79
C ALA A 101 -4.47 18.42 -6.73
N THR A 102 -3.21 18.22 -7.11
CA THR A 102 -2.78 17.11 -7.97
C THR A 102 -3.00 15.77 -7.29
N HIS A 103 -2.61 15.64 -6.02
CA HIS A 103 -2.84 14.44 -5.23
C HIS A 103 -4.34 14.12 -5.13
N SER A 104 -5.18 15.13 -4.82
CA SER A 104 -6.63 14.96 -4.74
C SER A 104 -7.22 14.46 -6.07
N ALA A 105 -6.83 15.05 -7.19
CA ALA A 105 -7.31 14.66 -8.51
C ALA A 105 -6.86 13.25 -8.92
N LEU A 106 -5.60 12.89 -8.65
CA LEU A 106 -5.07 11.53 -8.88
C LEU A 106 -5.74 10.50 -7.97
N ALA A 107 -5.96 10.81 -6.69
CA ALA A 107 -6.64 9.91 -5.76
C ALA A 107 -8.09 9.66 -6.21
N ALA A 108 -8.81 10.72 -6.58
CA ALA A 108 -10.18 10.61 -7.09
C ALA A 108 -10.25 9.78 -8.38
N ALA A 109 -9.32 9.99 -9.33
CA ALA A 109 -9.28 9.22 -10.56
C ALA A 109 -9.00 7.74 -10.27
N TYR A 110 -7.98 7.44 -9.46
CA TYR A 110 -7.59 6.07 -9.11
C TYR A 110 -8.68 5.33 -8.30
N GLY A 111 -9.44 6.05 -7.47
CA GLY A 111 -10.50 5.50 -6.64
C GLY A 111 -11.53 4.66 -7.41
N THR A 112 -11.69 4.92 -8.71
CA THR A 112 -12.60 4.16 -9.59
C THR A 112 -12.18 2.70 -9.81
N VAL A 113 -10.89 2.37 -9.65
CA VAL A 113 -10.33 1.01 -9.84
C VAL A 113 -9.67 0.45 -8.58
N ALA A 114 -9.64 1.22 -7.49
CA ALA A 114 -8.87 0.88 -6.29
C ALA A 114 -9.32 -0.45 -5.65
N VAL A 115 -10.64 -0.69 -5.57
CA VAL A 115 -11.19 -1.94 -5.02
C VAL A 115 -10.87 -3.14 -5.92
N GLU A 116 -10.97 -2.99 -7.24
CA GLU A 116 -10.64 -4.07 -8.18
C GLU A 116 -9.14 -4.42 -8.10
N ASN A 117 -8.27 -3.42 -8.03
CA ASN A 117 -6.84 -3.63 -7.84
C ASN A 117 -6.54 -4.30 -6.48
N TYR A 118 -7.26 -3.94 -5.41
CA TYR A 118 -7.17 -4.67 -4.15
C TYR A 118 -7.55 -6.14 -4.30
N ASP A 119 -8.68 -6.45 -4.94
CA ASP A 119 -9.13 -7.82 -5.13
C ASP A 119 -8.13 -8.65 -5.96
N ALA A 120 -7.45 -8.02 -6.93
CA ALA A 120 -6.36 -8.65 -7.67
C ALA A 120 -5.16 -8.97 -6.77
N MET A 121 -4.75 -8.05 -5.90
CA MET A 121 -3.65 -8.28 -4.94
C MET A 121 -4.06 -9.30 -3.86
N ALA A 122 -5.31 -9.29 -3.42
CA ALA A 122 -5.87 -10.26 -2.48
C ALA A 122 -5.79 -11.69 -3.04
N LYS A 123 -6.12 -11.90 -4.31
CA LYS A 123 -5.97 -13.21 -4.97
C LYS A 123 -4.50 -13.67 -5.03
N ARG A 124 -3.56 -12.74 -5.24
CA ARG A 124 -2.12 -13.06 -5.24
C ARG A 124 -1.65 -13.46 -3.85
N TYR A 125 -2.05 -12.70 -2.83
CA TYR A 125 -1.77 -13.02 -1.44
C TYR A 125 -2.37 -14.38 -1.06
N ASP A 126 -3.65 -14.63 -1.34
CA ASP A 126 -4.32 -15.91 -1.04
C ASP A 126 -3.60 -17.10 -1.69
N LYS A 127 -3.10 -16.93 -2.92
CA LYS A 127 -2.32 -17.97 -3.61
C LYS A 127 -0.97 -18.24 -2.92
N ALA A 128 -0.23 -17.19 -2.57
CA ALA A 128 1.05 -17.32 -1.86
C ALA A 128 0.83 -17.97 -0.47
N ALA A 129 -0.18 -17.49 0.25
CA ALA A 129 -0.59 -17.99 1.56
C ALA A 129 -1.01 -19.47 1.52
N ASP A 130 -1.80 -19.89 0.51
CA ASP A 130 -2.19 -21.29 0.33
C ASP A 130 -0.98 -22.19 0.03
N THR A 131 -0.07 -21.75 -0.83
CA THR A 131 1.16 -22.48 -1.18
C THR A 131 2.04 -22.66 0.06
N PHE A 132 2.29 -21.57 0.80
CA PHE A 132 3.00 -21.59 2.07
C PHE A 132 2.32 -22.50 3.09
N THR A 133 1.00 -22.38 3.27
CA THR A 133 0.24 -23.18 4.26
C THR A 133 0.34 -24.68 3.98
N LYS A 134 0.28 -25.07 2.70
CA LYS A 134 0.44 -26.47 2.29
C LYS A 134 1.85 -26.98 2.60
N ALA A 135 2.89 -26.23 2.24
CA ALA A 135 4.28 -26.60 2.55
C ALA A 135 4.54 -26.65 4.06
N TRP A 136 4.03 -25.68 4.82
CA TRP A 136 4.14 -25.62 6.27
C TRP A 136 3.57 -26.88 6.93
N ARG A 137 2.31 -27.22 6.58
CA ARG A 137 1.63 -28.41 7.12
C ARG A 137 2.30 -29.70 6.70
N LEU A 138 2.73 -29.82 5.43
CA LEU A 138 3.44 -31.00 4.94
C LEU A 138 4.78 -31.20 5.65
N SER A 139 5.48 -30.13 5.98
CA SER A 139 6.75 -30.18 6.71
C SER A 139 6.61 -30.32 8.23
N HIS A 140 5.38 -30.55 8.73
CA HIS A 140 5.04 -30.61 10.16
C HIS A 140 5.40 -29.33 10.95
N GLY A 141 5.43 -28.17 10.29
CA GLY A 141 5.79 -26.89 10.90
C GLY A 141 7.14 -26.97 11.64
N ASN A 142 7.20 -26.51 12.88
CA ASN A 142 8.44 -26.61 13.69
C ASN A 142 8.54 -27.89 14.54
N ALA A 143 7.67 -28.90 14.33
CA ALA A 143 7.63 -30.07 15.20
C ALA A 143 8.82 -31.03 15.00
N LEU A 144 9.47 -30.99 13.83
CA LEU A 144 10.57 -31.89 13.49
C LEU A 144 11.92 -31.16 13.52
N ASP A 145 12.88 -31.77 14.19
CA ASP A 145 14.27 -31.32 14.16
C ASP A 145 14.91 -31.62 12.79
N PRO A 146 15.93 -30.86 12.35
CA PRO A 146 16.60 -31.09 11.07
C PRO A 146 17.11 -32.53 10.88
N ALA A 147 17.53 -33.19 11.96
CA ALA A 147 17.97 -34.58 11.91
C ALA A 147 16.83 -35.57 11.62
N GLN A 148 15.61 -35.28 12.07
CA GLN A 148 14.43 -36.11 11.84
C GLN A 148 13.94 -35.97 10.40
N ILE A 149 14.06 -34.78 9.81
CA ILE A 149 13.66 -34.50 8.43
C ILE A 149 14.39 -35.39 7.42
N VAL A 150 15.65 -35.75 7.66
CA VAL A 150 16.43 -36.60 6.74
C VAL A 150 15.79 -37.99 6.55
N ALA A 151 15.06 -38.48 7.55
CA ALA A 151 14.36 -39.75 7.50
C ALA A 151 12.95 -39.66 6.87
N GLU A 152 12.42 -38.45 6.66
CA GLU A 152 11.09 -38.23 6.11
C GLU A 152 11.03 -38.49 4.60
N PRO A 153 9.84 -38.69 4.00
CA PRO A 153 9.69 -38.75 2.55
C PRO A 153 10.24 -37.50 1.85
N LYS A 154 10.79 -37.67 0.63
CA LYS A 154 11.36 -36.56 -0.17
C LYS A 154 10.44 -35.33 -0.30
N ALA A 155 9.13 -35.53 -0.39
CA ALA A 155 8.16 -34.45 -0.47
C ALA A 155 8.13 -33.58 0.81
N VAL A 156 8.25 -34.21 1.99
CA VAL A 156 8.33 -33.52 3.29
C VAL A 156 9.66 -32.76 3.40
N GLN A 157 10.77 -33.39 2.98
CA GLN A 157 12.08 -32.75 2.94
C GLN A 157 12.08 -31.50 2.05
N GLN A 158 11.52 -31.61 0.84
CA GLN A 158 11.45 -30.51 -0.11
C GLN A 158 10.58 -29.37 0.43
N ALA A 159 9.37 -29.68 0.91
CA ALA A 159 8.52 -28.68 1.56
C ALA A 159 9.23 -28.03 2.75
N TRP A 160 10.01 -28.80 3.51
CA TRP A 160 10.77 -28.28 4.63
C TRP A 160 11.82 -27.25 4.19
N LEU A 161 12.50 -27.49 3.07
CA LEU A 161 13.48 -26.57 2.50
C LEU A 161 12.85 -25.32 1.86
N GLU A 162 11.65 -25.44 1.29
CA GLU A 162 10.97 -24.35 0.57
C GLU A 162 10.27 -23.35 1.49
N VAL A 163 9.88 -23.76 2.70
CA VAL A 163 9.13 -22.94 3.66
C VAL A 163 9.70 -21.52 3.85
N PRO A 164 11.01 -21.29 4.05
CA PRO A 164 11.55 -19.94 4.21
C PRO A 164 11.34 -19.06 2.98
N ALA A 165 11.53 -19.61 1.78
CA ALA A 165 11.33 -18.87 0.53
C ALA A 165 9.84 -18.53 0.33
N LEU A 166 8.95 -19.49 0.59
CA LEU A 166 7.50 -19.27 0.53
C LEU A 166 7.02 -18.25 1.57
N ALA A 167 7.64 -18.19 2.76
CA ALA A 167 7.33 -17.16 3.75
C ALA A 167 7.67 -15.74 3.23
N LEU A 168 8.79 -15.59 2.52
CA LEU A 168 9.17 -14.32 1.88
C LEU A 168 8.21 -13.95 0.74
N GLU A 169 7.69 -14.92 -0.01
CA GLU A 169 6.66 -14.66 -1.02
C GLU A 169 5.36 -14.14 -0.39
N VAL A 170 4.96 -14.70 0.76
CA VAL A 170 3.80 -14.19 1.52
C VAL A 170 4.04 -12.76 2.01
N ASP A 171 5.24 -12.44 2.50
CA ASP A 171 5.61 -11.08 2.91
C ASP A 171 5.54 -10.08 1.74
N ALA A 172 6.09 -10.45 0.58
CA ALA A 172 6.04 -9.61 -0.62
C ALA A 172 4.60 -9.39 -1.08
N ALA A 173 3.76 -10.43 -1.07
CA ALA A 173 2.35 -10.32 -1.42
C ALA A 173 1.56 -9.48 -0.41
N LEU A 174 1.88 -9.56 0.89
CA LEU A 174 1.27 -8.72 1.91
C LEU A 174 1.60 -7.24 1.71
N ALA A 175 2.84 -6.91 1.36
CA ALA A 175 3.23 -5.52 1.09
C ALA A 175 2.39 -4.92 -0.06
N LEU A 176 2.15 -5.70 -1.11
CA LEU A 176 1.26 -5.30 -2.21
C LEU A 176 -0.20 -5.16 -1.76
N LEU A 177 -0.70 -6.11 -0.95
CA LEU A 177 -2.05 -6.08 -0.40
C LEU A 177 -2.28 -4.83 0.46
N ALA A 178 -1.33 -4.50 1.35
CA ALA A 178 -1.36 -3.32 2.19
C ALA A 178 -1.32 -2.02 1.38
N THR A 179 -0.50 -1.98 0.33
CA THR A 179 -0.42 -0.85 -0.61
C THR A 179 -1.75 -0.63 -1.32
N ALA A 180 -2.36 -1.70 -1.82
CA ALA A 180 -3.67 -1.63 -2.47
C ALA A 180 -4.79 -1.22 -1.50
N ALA A 181 -4.78 -1.72 -0.27
CA ALA A 181 -5.73 -1.34 0.77
C ALA A 181 -5.64 0.17 1.07
N ARG A 182 -4.42 0.72 1.21
CA ARG A 182 -4.19 2.16 1.43
C ARG A 182 -4.75 2.99 0.28
N LEU A 183 -4.50 2.59 -0.97
CA LEU A 183 -5.03 3.27 -2.15
C LEU A 183 -6.57 3.18 -2.28
N ALA A 184 -7.17 2.13 -1.71
CA ALA A 184 -8.62 1.98 -1.59
C ALA A 184 -9.22 2.76 -0.40
N GLY A 185 -8.41 3.53 0.35
CA GLY A 185 -8.85 4.31 1.50
C GLY A 185 -8.90 3.54 2.82
N HIS A 186 -8.38 2.31 2.85
CA HIS A 186 -8.29 1.47 4.04
C HIS A 186 -6.86 1.51 4.59
N GLU A 187 -6.61 2.43 5.52
CA GLU A 187 -5.31 2.56 6.16
C GLU A 187 -5.20 1.65 7.38
N VAL A 188 -4.17 0.79 7.40
CA VAL A 188 -3.79 0.05 8.61
C VAL A 188 -3.02 1.00 9.52
N LYS A 189 -3.71 1.51 10.54
CA LYS A 189 -3.09 2.37 11.55
C LYS A 189 -2.30 1.52 12.54
N GLY A 190 -1.12 1.99 12.93
CA GLY A 190 -0.31 1.39 13.99
C GLY A 190 0.95 0.67 13.49
N ASN A 191 1.37 -0.36 14.20
CA ASN A 191 2.59 -1.10 13.93
C ASN A 191 2.43 -2.07 12.76
N ALA A 192 3.55 -2.56 12.20
CA ALA A 192 3.55 -3.53 11.11
C ALA A 192 2.73 -4.80 11.44
N GLU A 193 2.67 -5.20 12.71
CA GLU A 193 1.84 -6.30 13.22
C GLU A 193 0.36 -6.15 12.89
N HIS A 194 -0.17 -4.93 12.81
CA HIS A 194 -1.58 -4.69 12.51
C HIS A 194 -1.95 -5.10 11.07
N LEU A 195 -0.96 -5.26 10.19
CA LEU A 195 -1.16 -5.81 8.85
C LEU A 195 -1.70 -7.25 8.90
N VAL A 196 -1.55 -7.97 10.02
CA VAL A 196 -2.13 -9.31 10.20
C VAL A 196 -3.65 -9.30 9.98
N THR A 197 -4.33 -8.18 10.28
CA THR A 197 -5.79 -8.07 10.09
C THR A 197 -6.21 -8.05 8.62
N LEU A 198 -5.30 -7.66 7.72
CA LEU A 198 -5.50 -7.77 6.28
C LEU A 198 -5.17 -9.18 5.77
N ALA A 199 -4.40 -9.96 6.53
CA ALA A 199 -3.64 -11.11 6.04
C ALA A 199 -4.11 -12.46 6.63
N ALA A 200 -4.87 -12.43 7.73
CA ALA A 200 -5.34 -13.62 8.40
C ALA A 200 -6.77 -13.44 8.95
N GLU A 201 -7.55 -14.52 8.88
CA GLU A 201 -8.84 -14.59 9.58
C GLU A 201 -8.56 -14.84 11.08
N THR A 202 -8.42 -13.76 11.85
CA THR A 202 -7.98 -13.81 13.25
C THR A 202 -9.13 -13.69 14.25
N ALA A 203 -10.27 -14.34 14.02
CA ALA A 203 -11.50 -14.16 14.82
C ALA A 203 -11.30 -14.26 16.36
N TRP A 204 -10.16 -14.78 16.83
CA TRP A 204 -9.81 -14.92 18.24
C TRP A 204 -8.33 -14.61 18.60
N MET A 205 -7.51 -14.03 17.71
CA MET A 205 -6.12 -13.71 18.08
C MET A 205 -6.06 -12.40 18.86
N ARG A 206 -5.62 -12.50 20.12
CA ARG A 206 -5.21 -11.34 20.93
C ARG A 206 -3.92 -10.72 20.35
N LEU A 207 -3.75 -9.41 20.47
CA LEU A 207 -2.55 -8.69 19.99
C LEU A 207 -1.25 -9.31 20.49
N VAL A 208 -1.20 -9.70 21.78
CA VAL A 208 -0.03 -10.37 22.39
C VAL A 208 0.39 -11.63 21.63
N HIS A 209 -0.55 -12.36 21.05
CA HIS A 209 -0.24 -13.56 20.26
C HIS A 209 0.22 -13.23 18.84
N VAL A 210 -0.24 -12.11 18.28
CA VAL A 210 0.24 -11.58 17.01
C VAL A 210 1.66 -11.07 17.16
N ASP A 211 1.92 -10.27 18.17
CA ASP A 211 3.24 -9.70 18.49
C ASP A 211 4.30 -10.80 18.71
N ALA A 212 3.98 -11.81 19.52
CA ALA A 212 4.85 -12.96 19.72
C ALA A 212 5.12 -13.75 18.42
N ALA A 213 4.14 -13.85 17.52
CA ALA A 213 4.35 -14.47 16.22
C ALA A 213 5.18 -13.57 15.30
N TRP A 214 4.94 -12.26 15.32
CA TRP A 214 5.60 -11.30 14.43
C TRP A 214 7.09 -11.18 14.68
N ASN A 215 7.52 -11.38 15.92
CA ASN A 215 8.92 -11.27 16.36
C ASN A 215 9.67 -12.62 16.40
N THR A 216 9.11 -13.69 15.82
CA THR A 216 9.77 -15.00 15.80
C THR A 216 10.84 -15.11 14.71
N ASN A 217 11.94 -15.80 15.01
CA ASN A 217 13.00 -16.17 14.07
C ASN A 217 12.92 -17.63 13.60
N ALA A 218 11.76 -18.28 13.78
CA ALA A 218 11.55 -19.64 13.31
C ALA A 218 11.64 -19.73 11.78
N ARG A 219 11.85 -20.95 11.26
CA ARG A 219 12.00 -21.23 9.82
C ARG A 219 10.84 -20.72 8.95
N GLY A 220 9.61 -20.83 9.43
CA GLY A 220 8.41 -20.28 8.78
C GLY A 220 8.11 -18.82 9.13
N GLY A 221 9.00 -18.17 9.89
CA GLY A 221 8.84 -16.82 10.41
C GLY A 221 7.50 -16.60 11.11
N ARG A 222 6.99 -15.37 10.98
CA ARG A 222 5.69 -14.96 11.52
C ARG A 222 4.53 -15.81 11.01
N TRP A 223 4.57 -16.23 9.76
CA TRP A 223 3.48 -16.96 9.12
C TRP A 223 3.33 -18.37 9.68
N GLY A 224 4.46 -19.06 9.93
CA GLY A 224 4.45 -20.36 10.59
C GLY A 224 3.90 -20.27 12.01
N ALA A 225 4.35 -19.29 12.79
CA ALA A 225 3.85 -19.07 14.15
C ALA A 225 2.35 -18.71 14.19
N ILE A 226 1.85 -17.99 13.19
CA ILE A 226 0.41 -17.73 13.02
C ILE A 226 -0.35 -19.02 12.70
N LEU A 227 0.17 -19.87 11.80
CA LEU A 227 -0.46 -21.13 11.38
C LEU A 227 -0.41 -22.24 12.45
N ASP A 228 0.55 -22.20 13.37
CA ASP A 228 0.62 -23.16 14.49
C ASP A 228 -0.54 -22.98 15.49
N ARG A 229 -1.31 -21.89 15.35
CA ARG A 229 -2.59 -21.70 16.05
C ARG A 229 -3.69 -22.47 15.30
N LYS A 230 -4.34 -23.42 15.98
CA LYS A 230 -5.25 -24.42 15.40
C LYS A 230 -6.42 -23.89 14.56
N ASP A 231 -6.79 -22.62 14.70
CA ASP A 231 -7.96 -22.03 14.03
C ASP A 231 -7.62 -20.89 13.06
N THR A 232 -6.33 -20.64 12.79
CA THR A 232 -5.94 -19.53 11.92
C THR A 232 -5.86 -19.95 10.46
N LYS A 233 -6.35 -19.07 9.58
CA LYS A 233 -6.18 -19.17 8.13
C LYS A 233 -5.52 -17.90 7.62
N LEU A 234 -4.47 -18.06 6.84
CA LEU A 234 -3.89 -16.95 6.08
C LEU A 234 -4.78 -16.69 4.87
N ARG A 235 -5.41 -15.52 4.86
CA ARG A 235 -6.32 -15.08 3.81
C ARG A 235 -6.45 -13.57 3.83
N ALA A 236 -6.47 -12.98 2.65
CA ALA A 236 -6.76 -11.57 2.47
C ALA A 236 -8.15 -11.23 3.04
N ALA A 237 -8.22 -10.15 3.81
CA ALA A 237 -9.48 -9.62 4.31
C ALA A 237 -10.36 -9.12 3.16
N ARG A 238 -11.67 -9.18 3.34
CA ARG A 238 -12.60 -8.50 2.42
C ARG A 238 -12.74 -7.05 2.86
N LEU A 239 -12.36 -6.08 2.04
CA LEU A 239 -12.38 -4.65 2.42
C LEU A 239 -13.72 -4.19 2.97
N SER A 240 -14.84 -4.66 2.40
CA SER A 240 -16.20 -4.31 2.85
C SER A 240 -16.57 -4.79 4.25
N LYS A 241 -15.79 -5.72 4.82
CA LYS A 241 -15.97 -6.27 6.16
C LYS A 241 -14.74 -6.11 7.04
N TRP A 242 -13.71 -5.44 6.52
CA TRP A 242 -12.46 -5.26 7.23
C TRP A 242 -12.62 -4.11 8.22
N GLU A 243 -12.26 -4.39 9.46
CA GLU A 243 -12.18 -3.40 10.51
C GLU A 243 -10.70 -3.26 10.89
N PRO A 244 -10.18 -2.02 11.04
CA PRO A 244 -8.86 -1.82 11.60
C PRO A 244 -8.76 -2.47 12.97
N PHE A 245 -7.58 -2.97 13.30
CA PHE A 245 -7.33 -3.49 14.64
C PHE A 245 -7.58 -2.37 15.68
N ASP A 246 -8.57 -2.53 16.56
CA ASP A 246 -8.77 -1.66 17.72
C ASP A 246 -8.02 -2.28 18.90
N ASP A 247 -6.97 -1.61 19.37
CA ASP A 247 -6.14 -2.02 20.51
C ASP A 247 -6.89 -1.88 21.86
N LYS A 248 -8.16 -1.46 21.83
CA LYS A 248 -8.99 -1.53 23.03
C LYS A 248 -9.08 -2.99 23.49
N PRO A 249 -8.81 -3.27 24.78
CA PRO A 249 -9.04 -4.60 25.31
C PRO A 249 -10.51 -4.94 25.07
N GLN A 250 -10.76 -5.89 24.18
CA GLN A 250 -12.11 -6.42 24.02
C GLN A 250 -12.48 -7.02 25.36
N LEU A 251 -13.26 -6.28 26.14
CA LEU A 251 -13.89 -6.77 27.36
C LEU A 251 -14.66 -8.00 26.93
N MET A 252 -14.14 -9.18 27.30
CA MET A 252 -14.83 -10.42 27.04
C MET A 252 -16.25 -10.24 27.55
N LYS A 253 -17.24 -10.34 26.64
CA LYS A 253 -18.62 -10.49 27.07
C LYS A 253 -18.60 -11.64 28.08
N PRO A 254 -19.05 -11.43 29.32
CA PRO A 254 -18.98 -12.48 30.33
C PRO A 254 -19.60 -13.74 29.73
N VAL A 255 -18.82 -14.82 29.71
CA VAL A 255 -19.33 -16.12 29.29
C VAL A 255 -20.39 -16.46 30.31
N THR A 256 -21.66 -16.25 29.95
CA THR A 256 -22.79 -16.66 30.76
C THR A 256 -22.80 -18.18 30.74
N PHE A 257 -22.17 -18.80 31.75
CA PHE A 257 -22.37 -20.22 32.00
C PHE A 257 -23.83 -20.38 32.43
N ALA A 258 -24.67 -20.83 31.50
CA ALA A 258 -25.97 -21.35 31.85
C ALA A 258 -25.74 -22.62 32.69
N LEU A 259 -25.80 -22.47 34.01
CA LEU A 259 -25.89 -23.60 34.92
C LEU A 259 -27.20 -24.32 34.57
N SER A 260 -27.07 -25.45 33.88
CA SER A 260 -28.17 -26.38 33.66
C SER A 260 -28.31 -27.19 34.95
N ASN A 261 -29.42 -27.02 35.66
CA ASN A 261 -29.81 -27.86 36.80
C ASN A 261 -30.29 -29.23 36.33
#